data_AF-A0A2M9TK92-F1
#
_entry.id   AF-A0A2M9TK92-F1
#
_cell.length_a   1.000
_cell.length_b   1.000
_cell.length_c   1.000
_cell.angle_alpha   90.00
_cell.angle_beta   90.00
_cell.angle_gamma   90.00
#
_symmetry.space_group_name_H-M   'P 1'
#
loop_
_entity.id
_entity.type
_entity.pdbx_description
1 polymer ?
#
loop_
_entity_poly.entity_id
_entity_poly.type
_entity_poly.pdbx_seq_one_letter_code
_entity_poly.pdbx_strand_id
1 'polypeptide(L)'
;MLNYHLTISSKKRKNNIINEILNQPINNNGVVNIHRLNPNNIGDYYCAPHQFFKKLEHKALDISDLRSRKKSVTDNFKNEILQKSLIIGGGGLFNIKHFNLQMEMFESLSKKGKKIVIWGAGHNEIDYQKYLKTNQYWIDTSNFGLTGTRDYANNQKDFWIPCVSCLDSSFDKEYTIKHDIGLLFNHKSIKDNDLKNKFKHFPISSNTTDMNEMIEFIGSSDTLVTNVLGYSNEKKGYCNTYYI
;
A
#
# COMPACT_ATOMS: atom_id res chain seq x y z
N MET A 1 -33.21 -10.90 -13.38
CA MET A 1 -32.83 -9.75 -12.53
C MET A 1 -31.75 -8.94 -13.24
N LEU A 2 -32.14 -7.89 -13.99
CA LEU A 2 -31.20 -7.02 -14.70
C LEU A 2 -30.48 -6.07 -13.73
N ASN A 3 -29.15 -6.13 -13.73
CA ASN A 3 -28.15 -5.08 -13.44
C ASN A 3 -28.57 -3.81 -12.69
N TYR A 4 -29.06 -3.94 -11.45
CA TYR A 4 -29.24 -2.82 -10.52
C TYR A 4 -27.91 -2.09 -10.19
N HIS A 5 -26.77 -2.70 -10.48
CA HIS A 5 -25.44 -2.16 -10.20
C HIS A 5 -24.91 -1.14 -11.22
N LEU A 6 -25.55 -0.97 -12.38
CA LEU A 6 -25.04 -0.09 -13.45
C LEU A 6 -25.65 1.32 -13.44
N THR A 7 -26.78 1.54 -12.76
CA THR A 7 -27.52 2.82 -12.77
C THR A 7 -27.19 3.74 -11.59
N ILE A 8 -26.43 3.25 -10.60
CA ILE A 8 -26.10 3.98 -9.37
C ILE A 8 -24.71 4.62 -9.51
N SER A 9 -24.58 5.89 -9.10
CA SER A 9 -23.27 6.57 -9.08
C SER A 9 -22.24 5.80 -8.25
N SER A 10 -20.98 5.84 -8.67
CA SER A 10 -19.88 5.13 -7.98
C SER A 10 -19.81 5.45 -6.48
N LYS A 11 -20.07 6.70 -6.09
CA LYS A 11 -20.12 7.14 -4.69
C LYS A 11 -21.26 6.46 -3.94
N LYS A 12 -22.49 6.50 -4.48
CA LYS A 12 -23.66 5.90 -3.83
C LYS A 12 -23.53 4.38 -3.68
N ARG A 13 -22.98 3.68 -4.69
CA ARG A 13 -22.71 2.24 -4.59
C ARG A 13 -21.73 1.89 -3.46
N LYS A 14 -20.60 2.60 -3.36
CA LYS A 14 -19.62 2.36 -2.30
C LYS A 14 -20.21 2.63 -0.92
N ASN A 15 -20.97 3.72 -0.77
CA ASN A 15 -21.66 4.05 0.48
C ASN A 15 -22.69 3.00 0.87
N ASN A 16 -23.44 2.44 -0.09
CA ASN A 16 -24.38 1.35 0.19
C ASN A 16 -23.65 0.11 0.74
N ILE A 17 -22.52 -0.29 0.14
CA ILE A 17 -21.73 -1.42 0.62
C ILE A 17 -21.18 -1.16 2.03
N ILE A 18 -20.66 0.05 2.28
CA ILE A 18 -20.18 0.46 3.60
C ILE A 18 -21.32 0.42 4.62
N ASN A 19 -22.49 0.96 4.29
CA ASN A 19 -23.65 0.94 5.18
C ASN A 19 -24.12 -0.49 5.47
N GLU A 20 -24.08 -1.39 4.48
CA GLU A 20 -24.37 -2.82 4.71
C GLU A 20 -23.37 -3.44 5.70
N ILE A 21 -22.07 -3.18 5.53
CA ILE A 21 -21.03 -3.68 6.44
C ILE A 21 -21.24 -3.11 7.84
N LEU A 22 -21.45 -1.81 7.96
CA LEU A 22 -21.60 -1.14 9.25
C LEU A 22 -22.88 -1.51 10.00
N ASN A 23 -23.91 -2.03 9.33
CA ASN A 23 -25.17 -2.44 9.97
C ASN A 23 -25.27 -3.94 10.25
N GLN A 24 -24.27 -4.74 9.87
CA GLN A 24 -24.26 -6.18 10.12
C GLN A 24 -23.46 -6.54 11.39
N PRO A 25 -23.74 -7.72 11.98
CA PRO A 25 -22.92 -8.27 13.05
C PRO A 25 -21.48 -8.48 12.59
N ILE A 26 -20.53 -8.16 13.46
CA ILE A 26 -19.10 -8.37 13.20
C ILE A 26 -18.60 -9.55 14.02
N ASN A 27 -17.71 -10.34 13.42
CA ASN A 27 -16.97 -11.43 14.07
C ASN A 27 -15.46 -11.19 13.94
N ASN A 28 -14.66 -12.02 14.60
CA ASN A 28 -13.20 -11.96 14.57
C ASN A 28 -12.61 -13.37 14.36
N ASN A 29 -13.22 -14.13 13.46
CA ASN A 29 -12.93 -15.53 13.17
C ASN A 29 -11.81 -15.62 12.14
N GLY A 30 -10.58 -15.78 12.62
CA GLY A 30 -9.38 -15.77 11.77
C GLY A 30 -8.93 -14.36 11.41
N VAL A 31 -8.03 -14.25 10.45
CA VAL A 31 -7.35 -13.00 10.08
C VAL A 31 -7.28 -12.87 8.57
N VAL A 32 -7.42 -11.64 8.06
CA VAL A 32 -7.12 -11.28 6.67
C VAL A 32 -6.28 -10.00 6.64
N ASN A 33 -5.29 -9.96 5.75
CA ASN A 33 -4.52 -8.77 5.49
C ASN A 33 -5.12 -8.01 4.29
N ILE A 34 -5.39 -6.72 4.50
CA ILE A 34 -5.97 -5.82 3.51
C ILE A 34 -4.90 -4.80 3.10
N HIS A 35 -4.53 -4.82 1.83
CA HIS A 35 -3.62 -3.85 1.22
C HIS A 35 -3.99 -3.67 -0.25
N ARG A 36 -3.18 -2.91 -1.01
CA ARG A 36 -3.38 -2.77 -2.44
C ARG A 36 -2.77 -3.95 -3.20
N LEU A 37 -3.59 -4.89 -3.67
CA LEU A 37 -3.13 -6.01 -4.51
C LEU A 37 -3.04 -5.60 -5.98
N ASN A 38 -1.96 -4.90 -6.36
CA ASN A 38 -1.75 -4.45 -7.73
C ASN A 38 -0.51 -5.12 -8.35
N PRO A 39 -0.65 -6.20 -9.14
CA PRO A 39 0.49 -6.89 -9.74
C PRO A 39 1.29 -6.02 -10.72
N ASN A 40 0.71 -4.92 -11.22
CA ASN A 40 1.39 -3.96 -12.09
C ASN A 40 2.13 -2.85 -11.32
N ASN A 41 2.18 -2.94 -9.99
CA ASN A 41 2.97 -2.07 -9.13
C ASN A 41 3.59 -2.92 -8.03
N ILE A 42 4.85 -3.32 -8.21
CA ILE A 42 5.53 -4.22 -7.27
C ILE A 42 5.64 -3.64 -5.86
N GLY A 43 5.73 -2.32 -5.71
CA GLY A 43 5.70 -1.68 -4.39
C GLY A 43 4.37 -1.84 -3.66
N ASP A 44 3.24 -1.79 -4.36
CA ASP A 44 1.93 -2.11 -3.77
C ASP A 44 1.79 -3.61 -3.53
N TYR A 45 2.29 -4.43 -4.45
CA TYR A 45 2.14 -5.87 -4.41
C TYR A 45 2.93 -6.51 -3.26
N TYR A 46 4.20 -6.14 -3.05
CA TYR A 46 5.13 -6.81 -2.12
C TYR A 46 5.20 -6.19 -0.71
N CYS A 47 4.24 -5.34 -0.34
CA CYS A 47 4.30 -4.57 0.92
C CYS A 47 3.59 -5.24 2.11
N ALA A 48 3.21 -6.51 2.02
CA ALA A 48 2.12 -7.05 2.84
C ALA A 48 2.51 -8.31 3.64
N PRO A 49 2.15 -8.42 4.94
CA PRO A 49 2.48 -9.57 5.79
C PRO A 49 2.13 -10.95 5.25
N HIS A 50 1.06 -11.11 4.47
CA HIS A 50 0.67 -12.43 3.96
C HIS A 50 1.73 -13.08 3.07
N GLN A 51 2.67 -12.31 2.53
CA GLN A 51 3.74 -12.79 1.64
C GLN A 51 4.94 -13.35 2.40
N PHE A 52 5.15 -12.91 3.65
CA PHE A 52 6.39 -13.20 4.40
C PHE A 52 6.14 -14.05 5.64
N PHE A 53 4.88 -14.12 6.11
CA PHE A 53 4.52 -14.90 7.29
C PHE A 53 3.66 -16.10 6.90
N LYS A 54 4.19 -17.32 7.06
CA LYS A 54 3.49 -18.59 6.78
C LYS A 54 2.09 -18.69 7.42
N LYS A 55 1.89 -18.12 8.61
CA LYS A 55 0.57 -18.11 9.28
C LYS A 55 -0.47 -17.24 8.58
N LEU A 56 -0.04 -16.31 7.73
CA LEU A 56 -0.86 -15.37 6.98
C LEU A 56 -0.93 -15.71 5.48
N GLU A 57 -0.24 -16.75 5.03
CA GLU A 57 -0.20 -17.17 3.64
C GLU A 57 -1.62 -17.35 3.07
N HIS A 58 -1.85 -16.83 1.86
CA HIS A 58 -3.14 -16.79 1.17
C HIS A 58 -4.27 -16.04 1.90
N LYS A 59 -3.97 -15.26 2.95
CA LYS A 59 -4.96 -14.45 3.69
C LYS A 59 -4.86 -12.99 3.28
N ALA A 60 -5.19 -12.70 2.03
CA ALA A 60 -5.13 -11.36 1.46
C ALA A 60 -6.48 -10.92 0.87
N LEU A 61 -6.74 -9.62 0.93
CA LEU A 61 -7.90 -8.97 0.31
C LEU A 61 -7.48 -7.61 -0.26
N ASP A 62 -7.95 -7.27 -1.46
CA ASP A 62 -7.61 -5.99 -2.08
C ASP A 62 -8.50 -4.88 -1.48
N ILE A 63 -7.89 -3.83 -0.94
CA ILE A 63 -8.61 -2.66 -0.45
C ILE A 63 -9.48 -1.99 -1.54
N SER A 64 -9.16 -2.19 -2.82
CA SER A 64 -9.95 -1.69 -3.94
C SER A 64 -11.16 -2.56 -4.28
N ASP A 65 -11.35 -3.72 -3.67
CA ASP A 65 -12.49 -4.59 -3.97
C ASP A 65 -13.83 -3.93 -3.64
N LEU A 66 -13.87 -3.02 -2.65
CA LEU A 66 -15.02 -2.13 -2.40
C LEU A 66 -15.48 -1.38 -3.67
N ARG A 67 -14.51 -1.06 -4.54
CA ARG A 67 -14.72 -0.27 -5.76
C ARG A 67 -15.11 -1.14 -6.95
N SER A 68 -15.06 -2.46 -6.85
CA SER A 68 -15.43 -3.37 -7.93
C SER A 68 -16.90 -3.21 -8.32
N ARG A 69 -17.19 -3.33 -9.62
CA ARG A 69 -18.58 -3.43 -10.11
C ARG A 69 -19.11 -4.86 -10.09
N LYS A 70 -18.24 -5.85 -9.90
CA LYS A 70 -18.62 -7.26 -9.83
C LYS A 70 -19.16 -7.55 -8.44
N LYS A 71 -20.44 -7.94 -8.36
CA LYS A 71 -21.12 -8.23 -7.09
C LYS A 71 -20.39 -9.30 -6.27
N SER A 72 -19.89 -10.36 -6.92
CA SER A 72 -19.11 -11.42 -6.27
C SER A 72 -17.87 -10.90 -5.54
N VAL A 73 -17.17 -9.92 -6.12
CA VAL A 73 -15.98 -9.30 -5.51
C VAL A 73 -16.38 -8.47 -4.29
N THR A 74 -17.43 -7.65 -4.41
CA THR A 74 -17.90 -6.83 -3.28
C THR A 74 -18.53 -7.67 -2.16
N ASP A 75 -19.18 -8.79 -2.50
CA ASP A 75 -19.74 -9.73 -1.53
C ASP A 75 -18.62 -10.46 -0.78
N ASN A 76 -17.57 -10.91 -1.48
CA ASN A 76 -16.37 -11.46 -0.85
C ASN A 76 -15.72 -10.45 0.10
N PHE A 77 -15.50 -9.22 -0.37
CA PHE A 77 -14.94 -8.13 0.45
C PHE A 77 -15.74 -7.89 1.73
N LYS A 78 -17.07 -7.81 1.61
CA LYS A 78 -17.98 -7.67 2.75
C LYS A 78 -17.87 -8.86 3.70
N ASN A 79 -17.93 -10.09 3.19
CA ASN A 79 -17.89 -11.29 4.01
C ASN A 79 -16.58 -11.40 4.79
N GLU A 80 -15.44 -11.17 4.13
CA GLU A 80 -14.12 -11.17 4.76
C GLU A 80 -14.02 -10.12 5.88
N ILE A 81 -14.48 -8.89 5.61
CA ILE A 81 -14.48 -7.81 6.60
C ILE A 81 -15.44 -8.07 7.76
N LEU A 82 -16.59 -8.70 7.54
CA LEU A 82 -17.51 -9.01 8.62
C LEU A 82 -16.98 -10.16 9.48
N GLN A 83 -16.39 -11.19 8.87
CA GLN A 83 -16.04 -12.42 9.57
C GLN A 83 -14.66 -12.38 10.26
N LYS A 84 -13.64 -11.78 9.66
CA LYS A 84 -12.23 -11.95 10.08
C LYS A 84 -11.66 -10.73 10.78
N SER A 85 -10.72 -10.90 11.71
CA SER A 85 -9.90 -9.77 12.19
C SER A 85 -9.04 -9.22 11.06
N LEU A 86 -8.71 -7.93 11.11
CA LEU A 86 -8.10 -7.22 9.98
C LEU A 86 -6.67 -6.80 10.31
N ILE A 87 -5.75 -7.06 9.39
CA ILE A 87 -4.45 -6.39 9.32
C ILE A 87 -4.53 -5.43 8.14
N ILE A 88 -4.62 -4.14 8.38
CA ILE A 88 -4.66 -3.12 7.33
C ILE A 88 -3.25 -2.58 7.13
N GLY A 89 -2.77 -2.57 5.90
CA GLY A 89 -1.49 -1.93 5.61
C GLY A 89 -0.48 -2.81 4.92
N GLY A 90 0.70 -2.21 4.77
CA GLY A 90 1.48 -2.23 3.53
C GLY A 90 1.06 -1.06 2.63
N GLY A 91 2.04 -0.41 1.99
CA GLY A 91 1.78 0.59 0.94
C GLY A 91 1.31 1.95 1.46
N GLY A 92 0.97 2.86 0.54
CA GLY A 92 0.51 4.21 0.85
C GLY A 92 -1.02 4.27 0.96
N LEU A 93 -1.55 4.07 2.17
CA LEU A 93 -3.00 4.01 2.40
C LEU A 93 -3.59 5.24 3.08
N PHE A 94 -2.78 5.99 3.83
CA PHE A 94 -3.24 7.20 4.51
C PHE A 94 -3.26 8.42 3.60
N ASN A 95 -4.19 9.33 3.91
CA ASN A 95 -4.35 10.64 3.28
C ASN A 95 -4.46 10.63 1.74
N ILE A 96 -4.88 9.49 1.17
CA ILE A 96 -5.18 9.36 -0.25
C ILE A 96 -6.67 9.23 -0.50
N LYS A 97 -7.23 10.11 -1.35
CA LYS A 97 -8.67 10.14 -1.69
C LYS A 97 -9.21 8.80 -2.17
N HIS A 98 -8.35 7.96 -2.73
CA HIS A 98 -8.73 6.66 -3.27
C HIS A 98 -9.21 5.67 -2.20
N PHE A 99 -8.64 5.74 -0.99
CA PHE A 99 -8.89 4.80 0.12
C PHE A 99 -9.60 5.43 1.32
N ASN A 100 -9.92 6.73 1.29
CA ASN A 100 -10.59 7.46 2.37
C ASN A 100 -11.80 6.70 2.94
N LEU A 101 -12.72 6.25 2.08
CA LEU A 101 -13.96 5.61 2.50
C LEU A 101 -13.69 4.26 3.20
N GLN A 102 -12.68 3.52 2.73
CA GLN A 102 -12.27 2.27 3.34
C GLN A 102 -11.67 2.52 4.72
N MET A 103 -10.78 3.50 4.86
CA MET A 103 -10.14 3.84 6.13
C MET A 103 -11.15 4.33 7.17
N GLU A 104 -12.08 5.22 6.79
CA GLU A 104 -13.18 5.69 7.65
C GLU A 104 -14.10 4.53 8.09
N MET A 105 -14.39 3.59 7.18
CA MET A 105 -15.16 2.38 7.49
C MET A 105 -14.41 1.50 8.50
N PHE A 106 -13.09 1.30 8.33
CA PHE A 106 -12.29 0.52 9.29
C PHE A 106 -12.27 1.17 10.67
N GLU A 107 -12.08 2.49 10.76
CA GLU A 107 -12.15 3.21 12.02
C GLU A 107 -13.52 3.03 12.70
N SER A 108 -14.60 3.16 11.94
CA SER A 108 -15.97 2.95 12.43
C SER A 108 -16.20 1.52 12.93
N LEU A 109 -15.68 0.52 12.22
CA LEU A 109 -15.74 -0.89 12.64
C LEU A 109 -14.94 -1.13 13.93
N SER A 110 -13.78 -0.48 14.07
CA SER A 110 -12.95 -0.59 15.28
C SER A 110 -13.73 -0.13 16.52
N LYS A 111 -14.44 1.00 16.42
CA LYS A 111 -15.32 1.52 17.47
C LYS A 111 -16.48 0.58 17.83
N LYS A 112 -16.83 -0.36 16.95
CA LYS A 112 -17.84 -1.40 17.18
C LYS A 112 -17.25 -2.70 17.74
N GLY A 113 -15.96 -2.76 18.07
CA GLY A 113 -15.27 -3.94 18.62
C GLY A 113 -14.62 -4.84 17.57
N LYS A 114 -14.46 -4.38 16.33
CA LYS A 114 -13.69 -5.10 15.33
C LYS A 114 -12.22 -5.11 15.71
N LYS A 115 -11.56 -6.28 15.71
CA LYS A 115 -10.11 -6.36 15.93
C LYS A 115 -9.39 -5.97 14.66
N ILE A 116 -8.69 -4.84 14.72
CA ILE A 116 -7.96 -4.26 13.60
C ILE A 116 -6.56 -3.86 14.07
N VAL A 117 -5.56 -4.26 13.30
CA VAL A 117 -4.17 -3.81 13.42
C VAL A 117 -3.81 -3.03 12.17
N ILE A 118 -3.19 -1.86 12.32
CA ILE A 118 -2.53 -1.18 11.21
C ILE A 118 -1.05 -1.57 11.21
N TRP A 119 -0.57 -2.11 10.10
CA TRP A 119 0.82 -2.53 9.94
C TRP A 119 1.44 -1.87 8.71
N GLY A 120 2.33 -0.90 8.91
CA GLY A 120 3.21 -0.36 7.86
C GLY A 120 2.43 0.40 6.78
N ALA A 121 1.25 0.91 7.11
CA ALA A 121 0.53 1.84 6.25
C ALA A 121 1.28 3.18 6.24
N GLY A 122 1.53 3.70 5.05
CA GLY A 122 2.12 5.02 4.85
C GLY A 122 1.10 6.05 4.36
N HIS A 123 1.45 7.32 4.48
CA HIS A 123 0.72 8.46 3.96
C HIS A 123 1.24 8.89 2.60
N ASN A 124 0.32 9.35 1.77
CA ASN A 124 0.66 10.02 0.52
C ASN A 124 0.23 11.48 0.63
N GLU A 125 1.19 12.36 0.89
CA GLU A 125 0.97 13.80 0.72
C GLU A 125 1.51 14.21 -0.65
N ILE A 126 0.59 14.68 -1.51
CA ILE A 126 0.92 15.13 -2.86
C ILE A 126 1.16 16.64 -2.92
N ASP A 127 0.72 17.36 -1.89
CA ASP A 127 0.96 18.79 -1.74
C ASP A 127 2.34 19.03 -1.12
N TYR A 128 3.28 19.47 -1.95
CA TYR A 128 4.64 19.81 -1.53
C TYR A 128 4.67 20.80 -0.36
N GLN A 129 3.70 21.73 -0.27
CA GLN A 129 3.66 22.70 0.82
C GLN A 129 3.38 22.05 2.18
N LYS A 130 2.78 20.86 2.18
CA LYS A 130 2.45 20.03 3.35
C LYS A 130 3.45 18.91 3.60
N TYR A 131 4.43 18.73 2.71
CA TYR A 131 5.52 17.77 2.91
C TYR A 131 6.18 17.98 4.28
N LEU A 132 6.35 16.89 5.04
CA LEU A 132 6.85 16.87 6.43
C LEU A 132 6.05 17.70 7.46
N LYS A 133 4.90 18.26 7.07
CA LYS A 133 3.99 19.01 7.94
C LYS A 133 2.68 18.29 8.20
N THR A 134 2.49 17.12 7.58
CA THR A 134 1.31 16.29 7.77
C THR A 134 1.37 15.61 9.13
N ASN A 135 0.80 16.29 10.13
CA ASN A 135 0.79 15.84 11.51
C ASN A 135 -0.48 15.02 11.84
N GLN A 136 -1.39 14.85 10.88
CA GLN A 136 -2.69 14.22 11.11
C GLN A 136 -3.12 13.36 9.93
N TYR A 137 -3.68 12.20 10.25
CA TYR A 137 -4.38 11.34 9.30
C TYR A 137 -5.87 11.69 9.26
N TRP A 138 -6.55 11.34 8.17
CA TRP A 138 -8.00 11.49 8.07
C TRP A 138 -8.79 10.56 8.99
N ILE A 139 -8.11 9.62 9.63
CA ILE A 139 -8.65 8.74 10.67
C ILE A 139 -7.84 8.92 11.95
N ASP A 140 -8.43 8.62 13.09
CA ASP A 140 -7.71 8.56 14.35
C ASP A 140 -7.15 7.14 14.58
N THR A 141 -5.83 7.00 14.46
CA THR A 141 -5.11 5.73 14.58
C THR A 141 -5.14 5.14 15.98
N SER A 142 -5.48 5.92 17.01
CA SER A 142 -5.64 5.44 18.38
C SER A 142 -6.90 4.59 18.58
N ASN A 143 -7.83 4.62 17.63
CA ASN A 143 -9.03 3.78 17.66
C ASN A 143 -8.77 2.32 17.28
N PHE A 144 -7.59 1.97 16.75
CA PHE A 144 -7.23 0.60 16.39
C PHE A 144 -6.49 -0.11 17.52
N GLY A 145 -6.50 -1.45 17.51
CA GLY A 145 -5.90 -2.24 18.60
C GLY A 145 -4.37 -2.13 18.66
N LEU A 146 -3.73 -1.96 17.52
CA LEU A 146 -2.29 -1.68 17.40
C LEU A 146 -2.06 -0.94 16.07
N THR A 147 -1.22 0.09 16.09
CA THR A 147 -0.88 0.87 14.90
C THR A 147 0.63 1.04 14.81
N GLY A 148 1.20 0.59 13.70
CA GLY A 148 2.54 0.96 13.26
C GLY A 148 2.50 1.51 11.84
N THR A 149 3.27 2.57 11.59
CA THR A 149 3.37 3.26 10.30
C THR A 149 4.80 3.19 9.78
N ARG A 150 4.97 3.36 8.47
CA ARG A 150 6.31 3.30 7.84
C ARG A 150 6.94 4.68 7.61
N ASP A 151 6.16 5.74 7.74
CA ASP A 151 6.66 7.09 7.55
C ASP A 151 7.03 7.72 8.88
N TYR A 152 8.19 8.35 8.89
CA TYR A 152 8.65 9.13 10.02
C TYR A 152 8.23 10.59 9.82
N ALA A 153 7.27 11.06 10.60
CA ALA A 153 6.89 12.47 10.60
C ALA A 153 6.93 13.04 12.02
N ASN A 154 7.37 14.29 12.14
CA ASN A 154 7.43 14.99 13.41
C ASN A 154 6.04 15.01 14.07
N ASN A 155 5.96 14.60 15.34
CA ASN A 155 4.75 14.57 16.17
C ASN A 155 3.75 13.42 15.90
N GLN A 156 4.09 12.41 15.11
CA GLN A 156 3.27 11.19 15.08
C GLN A 156 3.50 10.35 16.35
N LYS A 157 2.40 9.88 16.95
CA LYS A 157 2.41 9.04 18.16
C LYS A 157 2.51 7.55 17.84
N ASP A 158 2.38 7.19 16.57
CA ASP A 158 2.38 5.80 16.11
C ASP A 158 3.80 5.23 16.07
N PHE A 159 3.92 3.92 16.26
CA PHE A 159 5.21 3.25 16.18
C PHE A 159 5.73 3.23 14.75
N TRP A 160 6.98 3.63 14.55
CA TRP A 160 7.65 3.37 13.28
C TRP A 160 7.94 1.88 13.14
N ILE A 161 7.58 1.30 12.00
CA ILE A 161 7.93 -0.07 11.62
C ILE A 161 8.38 -0.10 10.15
N PRO A 162 9.40 -0.90 9.81
CA PRO A 162 9.86 -1.01 8.44
C PRO A 162 8.76 -1.59 7.54
N CYS A 163 8.84 -1.27 6.25
CA CYS A 163 7.99 -1.93 5.25
C CYS A 163 8.20 -3.45 5.33
N VAL A 164 7.12 -4.22 5.19
CA VAL A 164 7.20 -5.68 5.30
C VAL A 164 8.04 -6.30 4.19
N SER A 165 8.14 -5.61 3.04
CA SER A 165 9.03 -6.00 1.95
C SER A 165 10.49 -6.14 2.38
N CYS A 166 10.93 -5.45 3.45
CA CYS A 166 12.31 -5.58 3.95
C CYS A 166 12.62 -6.97 4.54
N LEU A 167 11.62 -7.88 4.62
CA LEU A 167 11.80 -9.29 4.94
C LEU A 167 12.14 -10.16 3.72
N ASP A 168 12.09 -9.61 2.50
CA ASP A 168 12.36 -10.38 1.29
C ASP A 168 13.86 -10.64 1.12
N SER A 169 14.25 -11.92 1.08
CA SER A 169 15.65 -12.36 0.90
C SER A 169 16.29 -11.88 -0.41
N SER A 170 15.51 -11.42 -1.39
CA SER A 170 16.06 -10.81 -2.60
C SER A 170 16.85 -9.53 -2.31
N PHE A 171 16.59 -8.84 -1.19
CA PHE A 171 17.37 -7.69 -0.75
C PHE A 171 18.73 -8.06 -0.14
N ASP A 172 18.96 -9.34 0.19
CA ASP A 172 20.24 -9.82 0.72
C ASP A 172 21.24 -10.18 -0.39
N LYS A 173 20.83 -10.07 -1.66
CA LYS A 173 21.69 -10.39 -2.81
C LYS A 173 22.70 -9.26 -3.04
N GLU A 174 23.93 -9.66 -3.33
CA GLU A 174 24.96 -8.75 -3.81
C GLU A 174 24.90 -8.62 -5.33
N TYR A 175 25.19 -7.41 -5.82
CA TYR A 175 25.17 -7.10 -7.24
C TYR A 175 26.44 -6.36 -7.62
N THR A 176 26.97 -6.68 -8.80
CA THR A 176 28.06 -5.90 -9.40
C THR A 176 27.48 -4.62 -10.00
N ILE A 177 28.10 -3.49 -9.70
CA ILE A 177 27.75 -2.20 -10.31
C ILE A 177 28.01 -2.27 -11.82
N LYS A 178 26.95 -2.03 -12.61
CA LYS A 178 26.96 -1.96 -14.07
C LYS A 178 26.71 -0.53 -14.57
N HIS A 179 26.14 0.33 -13.72
CA HIS A 179 25.68 1.66 -14.07
C HIS A 179 26.09 2.68 -13.01
N ASP A 180 26.73 3.79 -13.41
CA ASP A 180 27.01 4.89 -12.49
C ASP A 180 25.71 5.55 -12.00
N ILE A 181 24.75 5.75 -12.93
CA ILE A 181 23.43 6.34 -12.64
C ILE A 181 22.33 5.50 -13.28
N GLY A 182 21.37 5.04 -12.48
CA GLY A 182 20.15 4.37 -12.93
C GLY A 182 18.89 5.19 -12.65
N LEU A 183 17.95 5.19 -13.59
CA LEU A 183 16.65 5.88 -13.44
C LEU A 183 15.52 4.87 -13.21
N LEU A 184 14.86 4.94 -12.06
CA LEU A 184 13.73 4.08 -11.74
C LEU A 184 12.43 4.89 -11.74
N PHE A 185 11.57 4.65 -12.73
CA PHE A 185 10.33 5.40 -12.91
C PHE A 185 9.10 4.70 -12.36
N ASN A 186 8.14 5.49 -11.88
CA ASN A 186 6.82 4.97 -11.57
C ASN A 186 6.02 4.67 -12.86
N HIS A 187 4.91 3.95 -12.70
CA HIS A 187 3.98 3.60 -13.76
C HIS A 187 3.51 4.77 -14.65
N LYS A 188 3.46 6.01 -14.14
CA LYS A 188 3.10 7.18 -14.96
C LYS A 188 4.30 7.68 -15.77
N SER A 189 5.45 7.84 -15.13
CA SER A 189 6.66 8.37 -15.76
C SER A 189 7.22 7.45 -16.85
N ILE A 190 7.12 6.12 -16.69
CA ILE A 190 7.58 5.19 -17.73
C ILE A 190 6.74 5.25 -19.03
N LYS A 191 5.52 5.79 -18.95
CA LYS A 191 4.63 5.99 -20.11
C LYS A 191 4.83 7.34 -20.80
N ASP A 192 5.61 8.23 -20.21
CA ASP A 192 5.94 9.53 -20.78
C ASP A 192 7.11 9.39 -21.77
N ASN A 193 6.80 9.47 -23.07
CA ASN A 193 7.79 9.29 -24.12
C ASN A 193 8.78 10.47 -24.18
N ASP A 194 8.34 11.68 -23.87
CA ASP A 194 9.21 12.86 -23.89
C ASP A 194 10.24 12.78 -22.76
N LEU A 195 9.79 12.36 -21.58
CA LEU A 195 10.67 12.10 -20.44
C LEU A 195 11.70 11.00 -20.75
N LYS A 196 11.26 9.87 -21.30
CA LYS A 196 12.18 8.79 -21.69
C LYS A 196 13.17 9.23 -22.77
N ASN A 197 12.71 9.98 -23.78
CA ASN A 197 13.57 10.49 -24.84
C ASN A 197 14.63 11.46 -24.30
N LYS A 198 14.25 12.32 -23.34
CA LYS A 198 15.16 13.23 -22.67
C LYS A 198 16.28 12.50 -21.92
N PHE A 199 15.96 11.35 -21.33
CA PHE A 199 16.89 10.58 -20.50
C PHE A 199 17.37 9.27 -21.13
N LYS A 200 17.21 9.10 -22.45
CA LYS A 200 17.52 7.85 -23.19
C LYS A 200 18.97 7.34 -23.06
N HIS A 201 19.88 8.21 -22.61
CA HIS A 201 21.29 7.89 -22.42
C HIS A 201 21.59 7.24 -21.06
N PHE A 202 20.63 7.27 -20.14
CA PHE A 202 20.70 6.55 -18.88
C PHE A 202 19.93 5.23 -18.97
N PRO A 203 20.37 4.19 -18.25
CA PRO A 203 19.57 2.99 -18.07
C PRO A 203 18.30 3.34 -17.29
N ILE A 204 17.16 2.85 -17.79
CA ILE A 204 15.82 3.14 -17.25
C ILE A 204 15.13 1.82 -16.93
N SER A 205 14.57 1.73 -15.72
CA SER A 205 13.63 0.67 -15.31
C SER A 205 12.39 1.29 -14.68
N SER A 206 11.47 0.46 -14.19
CA SER A 206 10.25 0.95 -13.53
C SER A 206 9.67 -0.01 -12.50
N ASN A 207 8.78 0.48 -11.64
CA ASN A 207 8.05 -0.35 -10.67
C ASN A 207 6.95 -1.24 -11.28
N THR A 208 6.92 -1.35 -12.61
CA THR A 208 5.98 -2.20 -13.35
C THR A 208 6.66 -3.45 -13.92
N THR A 209 7.98 -3.58 -13.73
CA THR A 209 8.74 -4.80 -14.05
C THR A 209 8.49 -5.88 -13.00
N ASP A 210 9.10 -7.06 -13.17
CA ASP A 210 9.11 -8.03 -12.07
C ASP A 210 10.04 -7.58 -10.93
N MET A 211 9.84 -8.18 -9.75
CA MET A 211 10.59 -7.80 -8.54
C MET A 211 12.08 -8.11 -8.64
N ASN A 212 12.46 -9.24 -9.26
CA ASN A 212 13.87 -9.59 -9.39
C ASN A 212 14.57 -8.65 -10.37
N GLU A 213 13.93 -8.32 -11.50
CA GLU A 213 14.45 -7.33 -12.45
C GLU A 213 14.60 -5.94 -11.80
N MET A 214 13.61 -5.50 -11.02
CA MET A 214 13.73 -4.21 -10.32
C MET A 214 14.87 -4.23 -9.30
N ILE A 215 14.99 -5.29 -8.49
CA ILE A 215 16.04 -5.39 -7.47
C ILE A 215 17.42 -5.50 -8.11
N GLU A 216 17.57 -6.26 -9.20
CA GLU A 216 18.83 -6.30 -9.95
C GLU A 216 19.19 -4.93 -10.54
N PHE A 217 18.23 -4.20 -11.10
CA PHE A 217 18.46 -2.85 -11.60
C PHE A 217 18.93 -1.89 -10.50
N ILE A 218 18.26 -1.93 -9.35
CA ILE A 218 18.62 -1.12 -8.18
C ILE A 218 20.03 -1.51 -7.70
N GLY A 219 20.30 -2.80 -7.48
CA GLY A 219 21.56 -3.28 -6.94
C GLY A 219 22.75 -3.10 -7.89
N SER A 220 22.51 -3.03 -9.21
CA SER A 220 23.55 -2.79 -10.21
C SER A 220 23.77 -1.31 -10.56
N SER A 221 23.05 -0.40 -9.90
CA SER A 221 23.22 1.06 -10.06
C SER A 221 23.95 1.63 -8.85
N ASP A 222 25.05 2.36 -9.06
CA ASP A 222 25.78 3.03 -7.97
C ASP A 222 24.94 4.17 -7.37
N THR A 223 24.38 5.01 -8.24
CA THR A 223 23.42 6.05 -7.89
C THR A 223 22.06 5.76 -8.52
N LEU A 224 21.00 5.78 -7.71
CA LEU A 224 19.62 5.64 -8.20
C LEU A 224 18.89 6.98 -8.11
N VAL A 225 18.31 7.43 -9.23
CA VAL A 225 17.36 8.55 -9.25
C VAL A 225 15.97 8.00 -9.50
N THR A 226 15.03 8.26 -8.60
CA THR A 226 13.72 7.64 -8.66
C THR A 226 12.59 8.56 -8.21
N ASN A 227 11.41 8.31 -8.75
CA ASN A 227 10.13 8.84 -8.25
C ASN A 227 9.16 7.71 -7.86
N VAL A 228 9.73 6.56 -7.55
CA VAL A 228 9.10 5.39 -6.92
C VAL A 228 9.54 5.39 -5.46
N LEU A 229 8.69 4.91 -4.56
CA LEU A 229 9.13 4.56 -3.22
C LEU A 229 10.15 3.41 -3.32
N GLY A 230 11.42 3.72 -3.03
CA GLY A 230 12.55 2.81 -3.20
C GLY A 230 13.33 2.60 -1.91
N TYR A 231 14.21 1.59 -1.95
CA TYR A 231 15.17 1.25 -0.90
C TYR A 231 16.46 2.06 -1.09
N SER A 232 17.10 2.52 0.00
CA SER A 232 18.47 3.05 -0.04
C SER A 232 19.43 2.17 0.76
N ASN A 233 20.54 1.77 0.14
CA ASN A 233 21.67 1.12 0.81
C ASN A 233 22.50 2.14 1.63
N GLU A 234 21.93 2.75 2.66
CA GLU A 234 22.77 3.41 3.66
C GLU A 234 23.25 2.37 4.67
N LYS A 235 24.58 2.32 4.87
CA LYS A 235 25.41 1.34 5.62
C LYS A 235 25.08 1.12 7.10
N LYS A 236 23.84 1.33 7.54
CA LYS A 236 23.36 1.06 8.89
C LYS A 236 21.93 0.53 8.83
N GLY A 237 21.75 -0.76 8.55
CA GLY A 237 20.64 -1.61 9.06
C GLY A 237 19.19 -1.10 9.08
N TYR A 238 18.85 -0.02 8.38
CA TYR A 238 17.53 0.60 8.38
C TYR A 238 17.09 0.79 6.93
N CYS A 239 15.99 0.12 6.60
CA CYS A 239 15.27 0.22 5.34
C CYS A 239 14.65 1.63 5.24
N ASN A 240 15.45 2.64 4.92
CA ASN A 240 15.00 4.02 4.81
C ASN A 240 14.41 4.25 3.41
N THR A 241 13.16 4.72 3.38
CA THR A 241 12.52 5.21 2.16
C THR A 241 12.92 6.67 2.02
N TYR A 242 13.96 6.97 1.23
CA TYR A 242 14.29 8.36 0.92
C TYR A 242 13.50 8.82 -0.31
N TYR A 243 12.85 9.98 -0.16
CA TYR A 243 12.40 10.80 -1.27
C TYR A 243 13.56 11.73 -1.63
N ILE A 244 14.01 11.71 -2.88
CA ILE A 244 14.82 12.81 -3.44
C ILE A 244 13.86 13.76 -4.16
#